data_AF-A0A7R9Z569-F1
#
_entry.id   AF-A0A7R9Z569-F1
#
_cell.length_a   1.000
_cell.length_b   1.000
_cell.length_c   1.000
_cell.angle_alpha   90.00
_cell.angle_beta   90.00
_cell.angle_gamma   90.00
#
_symmetry.space_group_name_H-M   'P 1'
#
loop_
_entity.id
_entity.type
_entity.pdbx_description
1 polymer ?
#
loop_
_entity_poly.entity_id
_entity_poly.type
_entity_poly.pdbx_seq_one_letter_code
_entity_poly.pdbx_strand_id
1 'polypeptide(L)'
;MTNAKRTYTWRCGCGDLTFKIRGEPALNMNCHCHSCVAYARFVDAQSEKIGGDGKGTSILSEGDGVAMACFWPDQVKITRDLASGRLNFVKVGHDGKPRRSYAKCCGTAMMGAEPRMWALNRNCIFEEDADSSGDDVLRRYEPEDKVCNVMKKHAFDPEKVPEPSADTVGFGDMVTFFGVLMNPLGKKIEKDVLETFRPSAESTVEVVPITWE
;
A
#
# COMPACT_ATOMS: atom_id res chain seq x y z
N MET A 1 27.96 -8.63 -12.81
CA MET A 1 27.04 -9.59 -12.17
C MET A 1 25.64 -9.00 -12.30
N THR A 2 24.77 -9.62 -13.10
CA THR A 2 23.36 -9.25 -13.12
C THR A 2 22.76 -9.66 -11.78
N ASN A 3 22.54 -8.73 -10.86
CA ASN A 3 21.74 -9.00 -9.67
C ASN A 3 20.42 -9.60 -10.17
N ALA A 4 20.21 -10.89 -9.93
CA ALA A 4 18.93 -11.52 -10.19
C ALA A 4 17.90 -10.64 -9.46
N LYS A 5 16.95 -10.08 -10.21
CA LYS A 5 15.96 -9.19 -9.60
C LYS A 5 15.19 -10.01 -8.58
N ARG A 6 15.26 -9.63 -7.29
CA ARG A 6 14.46 -10.24 -6.23
C ARG A 6 13.00 -10.25 -6.66
N THR A 7 12.30 -11.34 -6.37
CA THR A 7 10.86 -11.46 -6.66
C THR A 7 10.13 -11.53 -5.34
N TYR A 8 9.01 -10.82 -5.28
CA TYR A 8 8.14 -10.79 -4.12
C TYR A 8 6.73 -11.20 -4.52
N THR A 9 5.99 -11.70 -3.56
CA THR A 9 4.55 -11.89 -3.67
C THR A 9 3.87 -10.89 -2.74
N TRP A 10 2.93 -10.10 -3.27
CA TRP A 10 1.94 -9.44 -2.42
C TRP A 10 0.77 -10.38 -2.20
N ARG A 11 0.34 -10.54 -0.95
CA ARG A 11 -0.75 -11.45 -0.59
C ARG A 11 -1.63 -10.81 0.49
N CYS A 12 -2.93 -10.75 0.24
CA CYS A 12 -3.90 -10.34 1.27
C CYS A 12 -3.94 -11.35 2.42
N GLY A 13 -4.52 -10.98 3.56
CA GLY A 13 -4.40 -11.74 4.79
C GLY A 13 -5.04 -13.14 4.74
N CYS A 14 -6.07 -13.35 3.92
CA CYS A 14 -6.66 -14.67 3.67
C CYS A 14 -6.04 -15.44 2.50
N GLY A 15 -5.20 -14.81 1.67
CA GLY A 15 -4.57 -15.44 0.50
C GLY A 15 -5.34 -15.32 -0.82
N ASP A 16 -6.64 -15.03 -0.80
CA ASP A 16 -7.50 -15.01 -2.02
C ASP A 16 -7.06 -14.02 -3.10
N LEU A 17 -6.47 -12.90 -2.68
CA LEU A 17 -5.88 -11.89 -3.56
C LEU A 17 -4.35 -11.92 -3.42
N THR A 18 -3.68 -12.33 -4.50
CA THR A 18 -2.23 -12.50 -4.54
C THR A 18 -1.67 -12.10 -5.92
N PHE A 19 -0.55 -11.37 -5.96
CA PHE A 19 0.16 -11.05 -7.20
C PHE A 19 1.68 -10.96 -7.03
N LYS A 20 2.40 -11.03 -8.14
CA LYS A 20 3.87 -10.99 -8.19
C LYS A 20 4.39 -9.57 -8.37
N ILE A 21 5.48 -9.27 -7.67
CA ILE A 21 6.25 -8.05 -7.74
C ILE A 21 7.70 -8.40 -8.11
N ARG A 22 8.34 -7.59 -8.95
CA ARG A 22 9.71 -7.81 -9.43
C ARG A 22 10.61 -6.63 -9.09
N GLY A 23 11.70 -6.91 -8.39
CA GLY A 23 12.68 -5.94 -7.93
C GLY A 23 12.27 -5.19 -6.67
N GLU A 24 13.21 -4.44 -6.12
CA GLU A 24 13.05 -3.69 -4.88
C GLU A 24 12.00 -2.57 -4.97
N PRO A 25 11.35 -2.22 -3.83
CA PRO A 25 10.61 -0.97 -3.75
C PRO A 25 11.49 0.22 -4.11
N ALA A 26 10.93 1.19 -4.81
CA ALA A 26 11.56 2.49 -5.06
C ALA A 26 11.64 3.36 -3.79
N LEU A 27 10.70 3.16 -2.86
CA LEU A 27 10.62 3.90 -1.60
C LEU A 27 9.89 3.05 -0.55
N ASN A 28 10.41 3.04 0.68
CA ASN A 28 9.72 2.54 1.86
C ASN A 28 9.49 3.68 2.84
N MET A 29 8.27 3.84 3.36
CA MET A 29 7.96 4.87 4.35
C MET A 29 6.83 4.43 5.28
N ASN A 30 6.73 5.08 6.44
CA ASN A 30 5.56 5.03 7.30
C ASN A 30 4.91 6.41 7.28
N CYS A 31 3.74 6.54 6.64
CA CYS A 31 3.06 7.84 6.56
C CYS A 31 2.13 8.03 7.74
N HIS A 32 2.38 9.08 8.53
CA HIS A 32 1.63 9.38 9.75
C HIS A 32 0.51 10.41 9.57
N CYS A 33 0.31 10.96 8.36
CA CYS A 33 -0.71 11.99 8.19
C CYS A 33 -2.11 11.46 8.58
N HIS A 34 -2.92 12.32 9.19
CA HIS A 34 -4.26 11.96 9.66
C HIS A 34 -5.07 11.17 8.64
N SER A 35 -5.03 11.58 7.37
CA SER A 35 -5.75 10.91 6.29
C SER A 35 -5.30 9.47 6.06
N CYS A 36 -4.00 9.17 6.12
CA CYS A 36 -3.48 7.82 5.94
C CYS A 36 -3.85 6.94 7.13
N VAL A 37 -3.62 7.42 8.36
CA VAL A 37 -3.89 6.67 9.59
C VAL A 37 -5.39 6.43 9.79
N ALA A 38 -6.25 7.43 9.49
CA ALA A 38 -7.70 7.27 9.56
C ALA A 38 -8.22 6.23 8.57
N TYR A 39 -7.68 6.20 7.35
CA TYR A 39 -7.98 5.14 6.39
C TYR A 39 -7.59 3.76 6.91
N ALA A 40 -6.38 3.62 7.46
CA ALA A 40 -5.89 2.34 7.96
C ALA A 40 -6.75 1.81 9.12
N ARG A 41 -7.02 2.65 10.12
CA ARG A 41 -7.90 2.30 11.25
C ARG A 41 -9.32 1.94 10.80
N PHE A 42 -9.86 2.66 9.81
CA PHE A 42 -11.15 2.33 9.23
C PHE A 42 -11.15 0.94 8.60
N VAL A 43 -10.15 0.61 7.80
CA VAL A 43 -10.04 -0.69 7.12
C VAL A 43 -9.83 -1.82 8.13
N ASP A 44 -9.05 -1.60 9.18
CA ASP A 44 -8.88 -2.56 10.27
C ASP A 44 -10.24 -2.87 10.95
N ALA A 45 -11.07 -1.86 11.20
CA ALA A 45 -12.42 -2.05 11.71
C ALA A 45 -13.36 -2.74 10.69
N GLN A 46 -13.13 -2.61 9.38
CA GLN A 46 -13.88 -3.35 8.35
C GLN A 46 -13.46 -4.81 8.29
N SER A 47 -12.17 -5.11 8.46
CA SER A 47 -11.64 -6.49 8.54
C SER A 47 -12.36 -7.28 9.65
N GLU A 48 -12.57 -6.67 10.82
CA GLU A 48 -13.33 -7.28 11.91
C GLU A 48 -14.79 -7.59 11.54
N LYS A 49 -15.44 -6.72 10.75
CA LYS A 49 -16.85 -6.87 10.34
C LYS A 49 -17.08 -7.88 9.22
N ILE A 50 -16.14 -8.01 8.28
CA ILE A 50 -16.25 -8.89 7.11
C ILE A 50 -16.26 -10.38 7.52
N GLY A 51 -15.99 -10.70 8.79
CA GLY A 51 -16.24 -12.02 9.35
C GLY A 51 -15.17 -13.05 9.03
N GLY A 52 -14.03 -12.64 8.48
CA GLY A 52 -12.91 -13.53 8.27
C GLY A 52 -11.99 -13.55 9.47
N ASP A 53 -12.28 -14.33 10.52
CA ASP A 53 -11.38 -14.72 11.64
C ASP A 53 -10.31 -13.71 12.14
N GLY A 54 -10.48 -12.39 11.96
CA GLY A 54 -9.38 -11.41 12.12
C GLY A 54 -8.20 -11.59 11.13
N LYS A 55 -8.42 -12.22 9.97
CA LYS A 55 -7.38 -12.55 8.96
C LYS A 55 -6.89 -11.35 8.17
N GLY A 56 -7.60 -10.23 8.14
CA GLY A 56 -7.12 -9.03 7.44
C GLY A 56 -5.80 -8.54 8.00
N THR A 57 -4.89 -8.17 7.10
CA THR A 57 -3.58 -7.63 7.48
C THR A 57 -3.65 -6.11 7.58
N SER A 58 -3.44 -5.58 8.78
CA SER A 58 -3.31 -4.14 8.98
C SER A 58 -2.13 -3.58 8.20
N ILE A 59 -2.29 -2.36 7.69
CA ILE A 59 -1.20 -1.58 7.09
C ILE A 59 -0.47 -0.72 8.13
N LEU A 60 -0.93 -0.68 9.37
CA LEU A 60 -0.24 0.09 10.41
C LEU A 60 1.10 -0.58 10.76
N SER A 61 2.13 0.25 10.94
CA SER A 61 3.41 -0.13 11.52
C SER A 61 3.38 0.05 13.04
N GLU A 62 4.46 -0.37 13.70
CA GLU A 62 4.76 0.11 15.04
C GLU A 62 4.75 1.66 15.05
N GLY A 63 4.03 2.26 16.00
CA GLY A 63 3.81 3.70 16.08
C GLY A 63 2.65 4.27 15.25
N ASP A 64 1.74 3.44 14.72
CA ASP A 64 0.53 3.85 13.98
C ASP A 64 0.75 4.51 12.60
N GLY A 65 1.95 4.45 12.05
CA GLY A 65 2.22 4.92 10.69
C GLY A 65 1.72 3.94 9.63
N VAL A 66 1.26 4.43 8.47
CA VAL A 66 0.88 3.55 7.36
C VAL A 66 2.12 3.02 6.64
N ALA A 67 2.41 1.73 6.80
CA ALA A 67 3.54 1.00 6.23
C ALA A 67 3.40 0.82 4.71
N MET A 68 4.02 1.73 3.95
CA MET A 68 3.93 1.77 2.50
C MET A 68 5.24 1.33 1.84
N ALA A 69 5.11 0.55 0.77
CA ALA A 69 6.17 0.29 -0.18
C ALA A 69 5.71 0.77 -1.56
N CYS A 70 6.51 1.62 -2.19
CA CYS A 70 6.23 2.18 -3.51
C CYS A 70 7.01 1.45 -4.59
N PHE A 71 6.37 1.06 -5.69
CA PHE A 71 7.01 0.38 -6.81
C PHE A 71 6.77 1.10 -8.13
N TRP A 72 7.71 0.91 -9.05
CA TRP A 72 7.57 1.35 -10.43
C TRP A 72 6.50 0.56 -11.17
N PRO A 73 5.87 1.13 -12.22
CA PRO A 73 4.75 0.50 -12.91
C PRO A 73 5.03 -0.89 -13.48
N ASP A 74 6.25 -1.14 -13.95
CA ASP A 74 6.65 -2.41 -14.57
C ASP A 74 7.12 -3.48 -13.57
N GLN A 75 7.18 -3.15 -12.29
CA GLN A 75 7.56 -4.08 -11.23
C GLN A 75 6.37 -4.91 -10.75
N VAL A 76 5.16 -4.37 -10.80
CA VAL A 76 3.96 -5.04 -10.28
C VAL A 76 3.16 -5.59 -11.45
N LYS A 77 2.92 -6.90 -11.45
CA LYS A 77 2.11 -7.57 -12.48
C LYS A 77 0.77 -7.99 -11.89
N ILE A 78 -0.24 -7.15 -12.12
CA ILE A 78 -1.63 -7.42 -11.76
C ILE A 78 -2.42 -7.57 -13.06
N THR A 79 -3.18 -8.65 -13.19
CA THR A 79 -4.13 -8.81 -14.29
C THR A 79 -5.46 -8.17 -13.90
N ARG A 80 -6.23 -7.71 -14.90
CA ARG A 80 -7.56 -7.12 -14.68
C ARG A 80 -8.46 -8.05 -13.87
N ASP A 81 -8.47 -9.34 -14.20
CA ASP A 81 -9.31 -10.35 -13.55
C ASP A 81 -8.98 -10.56 -12.07
N LEU A 82 -7.74 -10.25 -11.68
CA LEU A 82 -7.31 -10.38 -10.30
C LEU A 82 -7.89 -9.27 -9.42
N ALA A 83 -8.02 -8.05 -9.93
CA ALA A 83 -8.51 -6.90 -9.16
C ALA A 83 -10.02 -6.65 -9.33
N SER A 84 -10.58 -6.99 -10.49
CA SER A 84 -11.98 -6.70 -10.84
C SER A 84 -12.96 -7.33 -9.85
N GLY A 85 -13.77 -6.49 -9.21
CA GLY A 85 -14.79 -6.90 -8.25
C GLY A 85 -14.26 -7.37 -6.88
N ARG A 86 -12.95 -7.45 -6.68
CA ARG A 86 -12.32 -7.94 -5.43
C ARG A 86 -11.89 -6.85 -4.46
N LEU A 87 -12.01 -5.58 -4.86
CA LEU A 87 -11.62 -4.41 -4.05
C LEU A 87 -12.83 -3.55 -3.68
N ASN A 88 -12.85 -3.07 -2.44
CA ASN A 88 -13.67 -1.94 -2.03
C ASN A 88 -12.80 -0.68 -1.99
N PHE A 89 -13.44 0.49 -2.13
CA PHE A 89 -12.74 1.77 -2.19
C PHE A 89 -13.11 2.64 -1.00
N VAL A 90 -12.14 3.45 -0.58
CA VAL A 90 -12.28 4.35 0.56
C VAL A 90 -11.83 5.75 0.15
N LYS A 91 -12.65 6.75 0.51
CA LYS A 91 -12.24 8.15 0.52
C LYS A 91 -12.28 8.69 1.95
N VAL A 92 -11.39 9.65 2.23
CA VAL A 92 -11.35 10.37 3.50
C VAL A 92 -11.99 11.73 3.30
N GLY A 93 -13.04 12.01 4.06
CA GLY A 93 -13.93 13.14 3.87
C GLY A 93 -14.93 12.91 2.72
N HIS A 94 -16.06 13.61 2.77
CA HIS A 94 -17.09 13.52 1.74
C HIS A 94 -16.59 13.96 0.36
N ASP A 95 -15.72 14.97 0.33
CA ASP A 95 -15.12 15.51 -0.90
C ASP A 95 -13.78 14.85 -1.27
N GLY A 96 -13.36 13.82 -0.51
CA GLY A 96 -12.13 13.09 -0.76
C GLY A 96 -12.16 12.31 -2.08
N LYS A 97 -10.98 12.14 -2.70
CA LYS A 97 -10.84 11.26 -3.86
C LYS A 97 -10.74 9.79 -3.40
N PRO A 98 -11.48 8.85 -4.00
CA PRO A 98 -11.45 7.43 -3.64
C PRO A 98 -10.21 6.75 -4.23
N ARG A 99 -9.05 7.05 -3.66
CA ARG A 99 -7.73 6.59 -4.15
C ARG A 99 -7.20 5.37 -3.39
N ARG A 100 -7.87 4.97 -2.32
CA ARG A 100 -7.43 3.88 -1.45
C ARG A 100 -8.40 2.73 -1.54
N SER A 101 -7.88 1.53 -1.42
CA SER A 101 -8.61 0.29 -1.62
C SER A 101 -8.16 -0.79 -0.65
N TYR A 102 -9.08 -1.70 -0.35
CA TYR A 102 -8.83 -2.88 0.47
C TYR A 102 -9.52 -4.10 -0.14
N ALA A 103 -9.01 -5.29 0.19
CA ALA A 103 -9.53 -6.55 -0.32
C ALA A 103 -10.89 -6.89 0.31
N LYS A 104 -11.92 -7.12 -0.52
CA LYS A 104 -13.29 -7.42 -0.04
C LYS A 104 -13.38 -8.71 0.78
N CYS A 105 -12.53 -9.69 0.49
CA CYS A 105 -12.57 -11.02 1.11
C CYS A 105 -12.19 -11.02 2.59
N CYS A 106 -11.28 -10.13 3.02
CA CYS A 106 -10.73 -10.17 4.38
C CYS A 106 -10.47 -8.78 4.99
N GLY A 107 -10.78 -7.69 4.29
CA GLY A 107 -10.49 -6.36 4.80
C GLY A 107 -9.00 -6.00 4.81
N THR A 108 -8.11 -6.72 4.13
CA THR A 108 -6.69 -6.32 4.06
C THR A 108 -6.56 -5.00 3.28
N ALA A 109 -5.99 -3.99 3.93
CA ALA A 109 -5.62 -2.75 3.28
C ALA A 109 -4.60 -3.02 2.15
N MET A 110 -4.86 -2.48 0.96
CA MET A 110 -3.95 -2.58 -0.18
C MET A 110 -3.25 -1.25 -0.48
N MET A 111 -3.93 -0.12 -0.26
CA MET A 111 -3.61 1.24 -0.75
C MET A 111 -4.10 1.47 -2.18
N GLY A 112 -3.25 1.88 -3.12
CA GLY A 112 -3.73 2.40 -4.40
C GLY A 112 -2.64 2.52 -5.46
N ALA A 113 -3.10 2.89 -6.65
CA ALA A 113 -2.26 3.05 -7.82
C ALA A 113 -2.40 4.46 -8.39
N GLU A 114 -1.27 5.05 -8.75
CA GLU A 114 -1.20 6.26 -9.56
C GLU A 114 -0.56 5.90 -10.90
N PRO A 115 -0.78 6.68 -11.99
CA PRO A 115 -0.31 6.31 -13.32
C PRO A 115 1.16 5.88 -13.44
N ARG A 116 2.01 6.29 -12.49
CA ARG A 116 3.46 6.04 -12.48
C ARG A 116 3.97 5.33 -11.25
N MET A 117 3.09 4.88 -10.35
CA MET A 117 3.53 4.31 -9.09
C MET A 117 2.46 3.42 -8.48
N TRP A 118 2.90 2.28 -7.95
CA TRP A 118 2.13 1.48 -7.03
C TRP A 118 2.48 1.88 -5.61
N ALA A 119 1.48 2.13 -4.78
CA ALA A 119 1.64 2.24 -3.33
C ALA A 119 0.95 1.02 -2.71
N LEU A 120 1.72 0.14 -2.08
CA LEU A 120 1.22 -1.12 -1.54
C LEU A 120 1.40 -1.19 -0.02
N ASN A 121 0.50 -1.93 0.63
CA ASN A 121 0.69 -2.35 2.03
C ASN A 121 1.94 -3.22 2.15
N ARG A 122 2.98 -2.68 2.80
CA ARG A 122 4.28 -3.35 2.96
C ARG A 122 4.18 -4.62 3.80
N ASN A 123 3.25 -4.67 4.77
CA ASN A 123 3.06 -5.82 5.66
C ASN A 123 2.50 -7.06 4.92
N CYS A 124 2.04 -6.89 3.68
CA CYS A 124 1.52 -7.95 2.82
C CYS A 124 2.51 -8.41 1.74
N ILE A 125 3.76 -7.94 1.79
CA ILE A 125 4.80 -8.31 0.83
C ILE A 125 5.63 -9.44 1.44
N PHE A 126 5.87 -10.47 0.64
CA PHE A 126 6.62 -11.65 1.01
C PHE A 126 7.73 -11.91 0.00
N GLU A 127 8.91 -12.26 0.50
CA GLU A 127 10.04 -12.73 -0.30
C GLU A 127 9.74 -14.12 -0.87
N GLU A 128 10.05 -14.32 -2.15
CA GLU A 128 10.08 -15.65 -2.75
C GLU A 128 11.49 -16.18 -2.60
N ASP A 129 11.65 -17.24 -1.81
CA ASP A 129 12.93 -17.94 -1.74
C ASP A 129 13.14 -18.72 -3.05
N ALA A 130 14.24 -18.45 -3.74
CA ALA A 130 14.54 -19.04 -5.04
C ALA A 130 14.66 -20.57 -4.99
N ASP A 131 14.92 -21.12 -3.79
CA ASP A 131 15.12 -22.56 -3.53
C ASP A 131 13.88 -23.26 -2.94
N SER A 132 12.79 -22.52 -2.66
CA SER A 132 11.57 -23.08 -2.09
C SER A 132 10.68 -23.73 -3.16
N SER A 133 10.85 -25.04 -3.36
CA SER A 133 10.08 -25.87 -4.29
C SER A 133 8.76 -26.42 -3.73
N GLY A 134 8.27 -25.87 -2.61
CA GLY A 134 7.04 -26.29 -1.97
C GLY A 134 6.40 -25.17 -1.17
N ASP A 135 5.07 -25.22 -1.06
CA ASP A 135 4.30 -24.39 -0.14
C ASP A 135 4.96 -24.40 1.26
N ASP A 136 5.08 -23.22 1.89
CA ASP A 136 4.98 -23.02 3.35
C ASP A 136 6.03 -22.23 4.15
N VAL A 137 6.97 -21.48 3.56
CA VAL A 137 7.57 -20.36 4.32
C VAL A 137 7.80 -19.12 3.47
N LEU A 138 6.72 -18.37 3.22
CA LEU A 138 6.84 -17.01 2.71
C LEU A 138 7.37 -16.10 3.84
N ARG A 139 8.65 -15.69 3.77
CA ARG A 139 9.23 -14.70 4.68
C ARG A 139 8.63 -13.33 4.37
N ARG A 140 8.14 -12.61 5.39
CA ARG A 140 7.66 -11.24 5.20
C ARG A 140 8.85 -10.34 4.80
N TYR A 141 8.64 -9.50 3.79
CA TYR A 141 9.62 -8.51 3.37
C TYR A 141 9.92 -7.53 4.50
N GLU A 142 11.21 -7.36 4.78
CA GLU A 142 11.75 -6.39 5.73
C GLU A 142 12.71 -5.46 4.97
N PRO A 143 12.45 -4.13 4.94
CA PRO A 143 13.41 -3.20 4.38
C PRO A 143 14.79 -3.32 5.04
N GLU A 144 15.84 -3.32 4.23
CA GLU A 144 17.23 -3.39 4.73
C GLU A 144 17.61 -2.13 5.53
N ASP A 145 17.11 -0.97 5.09
CA ASP A 145 17.31 0.31 5.75
C ASP A 145 16.18 0.63 6.74
N LYS A 146 16.50 1.47 7.73
CA LYS A 146 15.50 2.04 8.64
C LYS A 146 14.46 2.83 7.85
N VAL A 147 13.19 2.48 8.03
CA VAL A 147 12.07 3.15 7.38
C VAL A 147 11.79 4.49 8.06
N CYS A 148 11.78 5.58 7.30
CA CYS A 148 11.45 6.91 7.81
C CYS A 148 9.94 7.06 8.08
N ASN A 149 9.62 7.62 9.25
CA ASN A 149 8.28 8.05 9.64
C ASN A 149 8.03 9.47 9.13
N VAL A 150 7.26 9.60 8.04
CA VAL A 150 7.02 10.88 7.36
C VAL A 150 5.70 11.50 7.77
N MET A 151 5.58 12.81 7.56
CA MET A 151 4.40 13.61 7.88
C MET A 151 4.13 13.73 9.39
N LYS A 152 5.18 13.74 10.21
CA LYS A 152 5.10 13.82 11.68
C LYS A 152 4.24 14.97 12.20
N LYS A 153 4.44 16.20 11.70
CA LYS A 153 3.60 17.36 12.06
C LYS A 153 2.09 17.20 11.77
N HIS A 154 1.69 16.21 10.98
CA HIS A 154 0.31 15.90 10.64
C HIS A 154 -0.17 14.58 11.26
N ALA A 155 0.59 14.03 12.21
CA ALA A 155 0.20 12.88 12.99
C ALA A 155 -0.85 13.25 14.05
N PHE A 156 -1.68 12.29 14.43
CA PHE A 156 -2.61 12.46 15.56
C PHE A 156 -1.87 12.72 16.88
N ASP A 157 -0.66 12.20 17.02
CA ASP A 157 0.21 12.43 18.17
C ASP A 157 1.68 12.57 17.70
N PRO A 158 2.10 13.77 17.28
CA PRO A 158 3.42 14.00 16.69
C PRO A 158 4.58 13.62 17.60
N GLU A 159 4.43 13.78 18.92
CA GLU A 159 5.47 13.49 19.90
C GLU A 159 5.71 11.98 20.09
N LYS A 160 4.76 11.14 19.68
CA LYS A 160 4.87 9.67 19.74
C LYS A 160 5.37 9.03 18.45
N VAL A 161 5.60 9.81 17.39
CA VAL A 161 6.10 9.29 16.11
C VAL A 161 7.53 8.77 16.29
N PRO A 162 7.81 7.47 16.00
CA PRO A 162 9.15 6.90 16.20
C PRO A 162 10.23 7.51 15.29
N GLU A 163 11.48 7.48 15.73
CA GLU A 163 12.64 7.86 14.91
C GLU A 163 13.11 6.70 14.00
N PRO A 164 13.65 6.97 12.79
CA PRO A 164 13.83 8.29 12.19
C PRO A 164 12.50 8.90 11.73
N SER A 165 12.30 10.19 12.02
CA SER A 165 11.06 10.90 11.70
C SER A 165 11.31 12.21 10.94
N ALA A 166 10.33 12.63 10.13
CA ALA A 166 10.35 13.89 9.40
C ALA A 166 8.95 14.51 9.27
N ASP A 167 8.88 15.84 9.35
CA ASP A 167 7.63 16.60 9.19
C ASP A 167 7.05 16.54 7.77
N THR A 168 7.91 16.27 6.79
CA THR A 168 7.53 16.06 5.39
C THR A 168 8.29 14.86 4.85
N VAL A 169 7.96 14.44 3.63
CA VAL A 169 8.84 13.53 2.87
C VAL A 169 10.19 14.24 2.71
N GLY A 170 11.30 13.59 3.07
CA GLY A 170 12.64 14.21 3.02
C GLY A 170 13.00 14.66 1.61
N PHE A 171 13.89 15.64 1.43
CA PHE A 171 14.17 16.22 0.11
C PHE A 171 14.64 15.17 -0.91
N GLY A 172 15.52 14.23 -0.52
CA GLY A 172 15.95 13.13 -1.39
C GLY A 172 14.81 12.22 -1.82
N ASP A 173 13.94 11.83 -0.88
CA ASP A 173 12.74 11.04 -1.16
C ASP A 173 11.71 11.82 -1.97
N MET A 174 11.61 13.13 -1.77
CA MET A 174 10.79 14.03 -2.57
C MET A 174 11.31 14.09 -4.01
N VAL A 175 12.62 14.19 -4.22
CA VAL A 175 13.21 14.18 -5.57
C VAL A 175 12.91 12.85 -6.26
N THR A 176 13.04 11.73 -5.55
CA THR A 176 12.62 10.41 -6.08
C THR A 176 11.13 10.39 -6.37
N PHE A 177 10.29 10.74 -5.40
CA PHE A 177 8.82 10.72 -5.50
C PHE A 177 8.27 11.65 -6.59
N PHE A 178 8.72 12.89 -6.65
CA PHE A 178 8.35 13.84 -7.70
C PHE A 178 9.00 13.47 -9.02
N GLY A 179 10.22 12.94 -9.04
CA GLY A 179 10.84 12.38 -10.24
C GLY A 179 9.99 11.27 -10.85
N VAL A 180 9.44 10.37 -10.03
CA VAL A 180 8.48 9.33 -10.42
C VAL A 180 7.21 9.97 -10.98
N LEU A 181 6.61 10.91 -10.24
CA LEU A 181 5.34 11.49 -10.61
C LEU A 181 5.44 12.30 -11.91
N MET A 182 6.55 13.03 -12.09
CA MET A 182 6.71 14.02 -13.15
C MET A 182 7.36 13.47 -14.43
N ASN A 183 8.12 12.36 -14.41
CA ASN A 183 8.86 11.85 -15.59
C ASN A 183 7.96 11.57 -16.81
N PRO A 184 7.84 12.50 -17.79
CA PRO A 184 6.87 12.41 -18.89
C PRO A 184 7.03 11.14 -19.73
N LEU A 185 8.27 10.65 -19.85
CA LEU A 185 8.68 9.51 -20.66
C LEU A 185 8.77 8.19 -19.89
N GLY A 186 8.53 8.21 -18.58
CA GLY A 186 8.51 7.01 -17.75
C GLY A 186 7.37 6.07 -18.14
N LYS A 187 7.58 4.76 -17.90
CA LYS A 187 6.52 3.76 -18.03
C LYS A 187 5.32 4.16 -17.19
N LYS A 188 4.13 3.78 -17.64
CA LYS A 188 2.87 4.00 -16.93
C LYS A 188 2.21 2.66 -16.66
N ILE A 189 1.41 2.60 -15.59
CA ILE A 189 0.50 1.50 -15.37
C ILE A 189 -0.48 1.48 -16.55
N GLU A 190 -0.73 0.30 -17.11
CA GLU A 190 -1.71 0.13 -18.18
C GLU A 190 -3.07 0.68 -17.74
N LYS A 191 -3.76 1.38 -18.64
CA LYS A 191 -4.93 2.19 -18.28
C LYS A 191 -6.05 1.33 -17.69
N ASP A 192 -6.30 0.17 -18.27
CA ASP A 192 -7.30 -0.80 -17.84
C ASP A 192 -6.96 -1.40 -16.47
N VAL A 193 -5.68 -1.70 -16.21
CA VAL A 193 -5.21 -2.08 -14.88
C VAL A 193 -5.47 -0.96 -13.88
N LEU A 194 -5.09 0.28 -14.21
CA LEU A 194 -5.30 1.44 -13.33
C LEU A 194 -6.79 1.70 -13.05
N GLU A 195 -7.67 1.44 -14.01
CA GLU A 195 -9.13 1.55 -13.85
C GLU A 195 -9.68 0.52 -12.87
N THR A 196 -9.07 -0.66 -12.70
CA THR A 196 -9.47 -1.60 -11.63
C THR A 196 -9.15 -1.10 -10.23
N PHE A 197 -8.24 -0.12 -10.10
CA PHE A 197 -7.89 0.56 -8.85
C PHE A 197 -8.61 1.89 -8.68
N ARG A 198 -9.69 2.10 -9.45
CA ARG A 198 -10.59 3.24 -9.32
C ARG A 198 -12.02 2.73 -9.19
N PRO A 199 -12.88 3.41 -8.42
CA PRO A 199 -14.27 3.01 -8.35
C PRO A 199 -14.95 3.21 -9.71
N SER A 200 -15.61 2.15 -10.17
CA SER A 200 -16.63 2.20 -11.21
C SER A 200 -17.96 2.69 -10.64
N ALA A 201 -18.96 2.90 -11.50
CA ALA A 201 -20.32 3.24 -11.07
C ALA A 201 -20.96 2.18 -10.14
N GLU A 202 -20.51 0.92 -10.23
CA GLU A 202 -20.98 -0.20 -9.42
C GLU A 202 -20.14 -0.41 -8.15
N SER A 203 -19.07 0.35 -7.98
CA SER A 203 -18.15 0.17 -6.86
C SER A 203 -18.71 0.77 -5.58
N THR A 204 -18.56 0.04 -4.47
CA THR A 204 -18.79 0.59 -3.14
C THR A 204 -17.64 1.54 -2.79
N VAL A 205 -17.98 2.79 -2.51
CA VAL A 205 -17.06 3.82 -2.00
C VAL A 205 -17.47 4.18 -0.59
N GLU A 206 -16.69 3.74 0.38
CA GLU A 206 -16.89 4.10 1.77
C GLU A 206 -16.23 5.44 2.12
N VAL A 207 -16.83 6.15 3.06
CA VAL A 207 -16.37 7.48 3.49
C VAL A 207 -15.89 7.40 4.92
N VAL A 208 -14.62 7.73 5.14
CA VAL A 208 -14.06 7.95 6.47
C VAL A 208 -14.25 9.42 6.83
N PRO A 209 -15.02 9.75 7.88
CA PRO A 209 -15.20 11.14 8.28
C PRO A 209 -13.87 11.75 8.72
N ILE A 210 -13.72 13.05 8.48
CA ILE A 210 -12.61 13.84 9.03
C ILE A 210 -12.98 14.21 10.45
N THR A 211 -12.15 13.79 11.41
CA THR A 211 -12.37 14.00 12.85
C THR A 211 -11.23 14.81 13.49
N TRP A 212 -10.45 15.49 12.67
CA TRP A 212 -9.32 16.34 13.07
C TRP A 212 -9.49 17.71 12.44
N GLU A 213 -8.85 18.71 13.05
CA GLU A 213 -8.84 20.11 12.59
C GLU A 213 -7.60 20.41 11.74
#